data_AF-A0A533RX42-F1
#
_entry.id   AF-A0A533RX42-F1
#
_cell.length_a   1.000
_cell.length_b   1.000
_cell.length_c   1.000
_cell.angle_alpha   90.00
_cell.angle_beta   90.00
_cell.angle_gamma   90.00
#
_symmetry.space_group_name_H-M   'P 1'
#
loop_
_entity.id
_entity.type
_entity.pdbx_description
1 polymer ?
#
loop_
_entity_poly.entity_id
_entity_poly.type
_entity_poly.pdbx_seq_one_letter_code
_entity_poly.pdbx_strand_id
1 'polypeptide(L)'
;MAEVVNIDRELNNASGILSDVETLDLPWSESELAGFDWFLAVGSVKRLLSSVGEMSERQKNKFEDLRQRMDSVKEKLKVLNFENPFEDEKTKP
;
A
#
# COMPACT_ATOMS: atom_id res chain seq x y z
N MET A 1 19.05 13.92 10.83
CA MET A 1 17.82 13.88 11.64
C MET A 1 16.91 12.86 10.98
N ALA A 2 16.56 11.77 11.66
CA ALA A 2 15.60 10.82 11.09
C ALA A 2 14.24 11.52 10.96
N GLU A 3 13.59 11.41 9.81
CA GLU A 3 12.24 11.92 9.61
C GLU A 3 11.29 11.16 10.54
N VAL A 4 10.56 11.87 11.40
CA VAL A 4 9.51 11.25 12.22
C VAL A 4 8.36 10.90 11.29
N VAL A 5 8.16 9.61 11.07
CA VAL A 5 7.08 9.10 10.21
C VAL A 5 5.74 9.45 10.85
N ASN A 6 4.91 10.21 10.14
CA ASN A 6 3.52 10.41 10.54
C ASN A 6 2.69 9.18 10.10
N ILE A 7 2.55 8.21 11.00
CA ILE A 7 1.90 6.91 10.74
C ILE A 7 0.50 7.08 10.15
N ASP A 8 -0.34 7.95 10.72
CA ASP A 8 -1.70 8.14 10.21
C ASP A 8 -1.72 8.75 8.81
N ARG A 9 -0.79 9.67 8.49
CA ARG A 9 -0.63 10.20 7.14
C ARG A 9 -0.26 9.11 6.14
N GLU A 10 0.72 8.27 6.48
CA GLU A 10 1.17 7.21 5.58
C GLU A 10 0.08 6.14 5.38
N LEU A 11 -0.68 5.79 6.43
CA LEU A 11 -1.84 4.89 6.32
C LEU A 11 -2.91 5.47 5.37
N ASN A 12 -3.22 6.76 5.51
CA ASN A 12 -4.21 7.42 4.66
C ASN A 12 -3.74 7.51 3.20
N ASN A 13 -2.47 7.82 2.96
CA ASN A 13 -1.91 7.90 1.61
C ASN A 13 -1.98 6.54 0.91
N ALA A 14 -1.46 5.48 1.54
CA ALA A 14 -1.46 4.15 0.96
C ALA A 14 -2.89 3.62 0.76
N SER A 15 -3.78 3.85 1.73
CA SER A 15 -5.20 3.45 1.63
C SER A 15 -5.94 4.18 0.52
N GLY A 16 -5.69 5.49 0.35
CA GLY A 16 -6.35 6.31 -0.66
C GLY A 16 -5.97 5.86 -2.06
N ILE A 17 -4.67 5.71 -2.32
CA ILE A 17 -4.18 5.21 -3.62
C ILE A 17 -4.71 3.79 -3.87
N LEU A 18 -4.70 2.90 -2.88
CA LEU A 18 -5.24 1.55 -3.06
C LEU A 18 -6.73 1.53 -3.48
N SER A 19 -7.53 2.48 -3.01
CA SER A 19 -8.95 2.57 -3.37
C SER A 19 -9.17 2.79 -4.87
N ASP A 20 -8.27 3.48 -5.57
CA ASP A 20 -8.37 3.64 -7.02
C ASP A 20 -8.15 2.29 -7.73
N VAL A 21 -7.25 1.44 -7.21
CA VAL A 21 -7.04 0.07 -7.75
C VAL A 21 -8.24 -0.84 -7.53
N GLU A 22 -8.85 -0.73 -6.35
CA GLU A 22 -9.98 -1.56 -5.96
C GLU A 22 -11.20 -1.28 -6.84
N THR A 23 -11.41 -0.01 -7.20
CA THR A 23 -12.62 0.46 -7.90
C THR A 23 -12.56 0.34 -9.41
N LEU A 24 -11.36 0.33 -10.02
CA LEU A 24 -11.22 0.23 -11.47
C LEU A 24 -11.08 -1.22 -11.94
N ASP A 25 -11.87 -1.59 -12.94
CA ASP A 25 -11.82 -2.91 -13.59
C ASP A 25 -10.88 -2.92 -14.78
N LEU A 26 -10.19 -4.05 -14.97
CA LEU A 26 -9.26 -4.24 -16.08
C LEU A 26 -10.02 -4.52 -17.40
N PRO A 27 -9.44 -4.13 -18.56
CA PRO A 27 -8.17 -3.41 -18.71
C PRO A 27 -8.32 -1.90 -18.43
N TRP A 28 -7.31 -1.31 -17.80
CA TRP A 28 -7.25 0.15 -17.60
C TRP A 28 -6.75 0.84 -18.86
N SER A 29 -7.21 2.07 -19.07
CA SER A 29 -6.66 2.99 -20.05
C SER A 29 -5.27 3.50 -19.64
N GLU A 30 -4.47 3.94 -20.61
CA GLU A 30 -3.18 4.59 -20.35
C GLU A 30 -3.32 5.82 -19.45
N SER A 31 -4.42 6.56 -19.56
CA SER A 31 -4.72 7.72 -18.70
C SER A 31 -4.98 7.34 -17.25
N GLU A 32 -5.68 6.22 -17.00
CA GLU A 32 -5.91 5.72 -15.65
C GLU A 32 -4.61 5.23 -15.02
N LEU A 33 -3.76 4.55 -15.80
CA LEU A 33 -2.44 4.11 -15.35
C LEU A 33 -1.49 5.28 -15.06
N ALA A 34 -1.49 6.31 -15.90
CA ALA A 34 -0.62 7.49 -15.73
C ALA A 34 -1.03 8.35 -14.52
N GLY A 35 -2.31 8.33 -14.13
CA GLY A 35 -2.81 9.05 -12.96
C GLY A 35 -2.57 8.32 -11.63
N PHE A 36 -2.05 7.10 -11.68
CA PHE A 36 -1.95 6.24 -10.51
C PHE A 36 -0.59 6.34 -9.82
N ASP A 37 -0.57 6.90 -8.60
CA ASP A 37 0.65 7.12 -7.82
C ASP A 37 1.13 5.86 -7.07
N TRP A 38 1.28 4.72 -7.77
CA TRP A 38 1.66 3.45 -7.12
C TRP A 38 2.96 3.55 -6.32
N PHE A 39 3.95 4.28 -6.86
CA PHE A 39 5.23 4.48 -6.18
C PHE A 39 5.07 5.16 -4.82
N LEU A 40 4.11 6.09 -4.70
CA LEU A 40 3.81 6.75 -3.44
C LEU A 40 3.19 5.77 -2.44
N ALA A 41 2.27 4.90 -2.89
CA ALA A 41 1.68 3.85 -2.05
C ALA A 41 2.76 2.89 -1.52
N VAL A 42 3.63 2.39 -2.40
CA VAL A 42 4.76 1.52 -2.01
C VAL A 42 5.69 2.23 -1.02
N GLY A 43 6.03 3.49 -1.29
CA GLY A 43 6.85 4.30 -0.39
C GLY A 43 6.23 4.47 0.99
N SER A 44 4.92 4.73 1.06
CA SER A 44 4.16 4.82 2.30
C SER A 44 4.15 3.49 3.06
N VAL A 45 3.90 2.36 2.38
CA VAL A 45 3.94 1.03 3.02
C VAL A 45 5.33 0.71 3.57
N LYS A 46 6.41 1.00 2.84
CA LYS A 46 7.79 0.76 3.33
C LYS A 46 8.13 1.58 4.58
N ARG A 47 7.67 2.84 4.64
CA ARG A 47 7.79 3.67 5.85
C ARG A 47 6.97 3.10 7.01
N LEU A 48 5.75 2.65 6.74
CA LEU A 48 4.89 2.01 7.75
C LEU A 48 5.52 0.73 8.30
N LEU A 49 6.06 -0.15 7.44
CA LEU A 49 6.78 -1.36 7.84
C LEU A 49 7.93 -1.07 8.82
N SER A 50 8.66 0.02 8.56
CA SER A 50 9.76 0.48 9.43
C SER A 50 9.29 1.01 10.80
N SER A 51 8.01 1.34 10.94
CA SER A 51 7.41 1.95 12.14
C SER A 51 6.37 1.08 12.84
N VAL A 52 6.23 -0.21 12.48
CA VAL A 52 5.21 -1.12 13.05
C VAL A 52 5.31 -1.22 14.59
N GLY A 53 6.54 -1.21 15.13
CA GLY A 53 6.77 -1.24 16.58
C GLY A 53 6.24 -0.01 17.33
N GLU A 54 6.07 1.11 16.63
CA GLU A 54 5.65 2.40 17.18
C GLU A 54 4.14 2.65 17.02
N MET A 55 3.44 1.78 16.28
CA MET A 55 2.01 1.92 16.02
C MET A 55 1.17 1.62 17.26
N SER A 56 0.17 2.47 17.51
CA SER A 56 -0.95 2.15 18.40
C SER A 56 -1.78 0.97 17.88
N GLU A 57 -2.59 0.34 18.74
CA GLU A 57 -3.50 -0.75 18.31
C GLU A 57 -4.42 -0.33 17.17
N ARG A 58 -4.96 0.90 17.22
CA ARG A 58 -5.80 1.45 16.15
C ARG A 58 -5.05 1.53 14.82
N GLN A 59 -3.79 1.98 14.84
CA GLN A 59 -2.96 2.07 13.64
C GLN A 59 -2.57 0.69 13.12
N LYS A 60 -2.28 -0.27 14.00
CA LYS A 60 -2.05 -1.67 13.61
C LYS A 60 -3.26 -2.29 12.94
N ASN A 61 -4.47 -2.03 13.43
CA ASN A 61 -5.70 -2.52 12.79
C ASN A 61 -5.87 -1.93 11.38
N LYS A 62 -5.61 -0.63 11.19
CA LYS A 62 -5.63 0.00 9.85
C LYS A 62 -4.53 -0.55 8.93
N PHE A 63 -3.35 -0.82 9.49
CA PHE A 63 -2.24 -1.38 8.73
C PHE A 63 -2.52 -2.81 8.26
N GLU A 64 -3.14 -3.61 9.12
CA GLU A 64 -3.58 -4.96 8.78
C GLU A 64 -4.73 -4.95 7.75
N ASP A 65 -5.69 -4.02 7.87
CA ASP A 65 -6.72 -3.79 6.85
C ASP A 65 -6.09 -3.44 5.50
N LEU A 66 -5.13 -2.50 5.47
CA LEU A 66 -4.39 -2.14 4.27
C LEU A 66 -3.68 -3.35 3.64
N ARG A 67 -3.05 -4.20 4.46
CA ARG A 67 -2.40 -5.44 4.01
C ARG A 67 -3.39 -6.38 3.35
N GLN A 68 -4.54 -6.63 3.98
CA GLN A 68 -5.58 -7.52 3.46
C GLN A 68 -6.15 -7.01 2.13
N ARG A 69 -6.36 -5.69 2.05
CA ARG A 69 -6.84 -5.03 0.84
C ARG A 69 -5.83 -5.15 -0.31
N MET A 70 -4.54 -4.92 -0.08
CA MET A 70 -3.50 -5.13 -1.10
C MET A 70 -3.41 -6.58 -1.56
N ASP A 71 -3.49 -7.54 -0.62
CA ASP A 71 -3.53 -8.97 -0.93
C ASP A 71 -4.75 -9.33 -1.80
N SER A 72 -5.91 -8.66 -1.62
CA SER A 72 -7.13 -8.91 -2.38
C SER A 72 -7.03 -8.48 -3.85
N VAL A 73 -6.25 -7.44 -4.15
CA VAL A 73 -6.03 -6.92 -5.51
C VAL A 73 -4.72 -7.40 -6.14
N LYS A 74 -4.00 -8.34 -5.51
CA LYS A 74 -2.66 -8.79 -5.97
C LYS A 74 -2.61 -9.21 -7.44
N GLU A 75 -3.66 -9.86 -7.94
CA GLU A 75 -3.69 -10.30 -9.34
C GLU A 75 -3.91 -9.11 -10.29
N LYS A 76 -4.68 -8.10 -9.88
CA LYS A 76 -4.77 -6.82 -10.61
C LYS A 76 -3.40 -6.14 -10.65
N LEU A 77 -2.70 -6.05 -9.52
CA LEU A 77 -1.36 -5.46 -9.44
C LEU A 77 -0.36 -6.17 -10.38
N LYS A 78 -0.35 -7.51 -10.40
CA LYS A 78 0.51 -8.28 -11.32
C LYS A 78 0.24 -7.99 -12.79
N VAL A 79 -1.04 -7.89 -13.18
CA VAL A 79 -1.41 -7.55 -14.57
C VAL A 79 -0.90 -6.15 -14.94
N LEU A 80 -0.89 -5.23 -13.98
CA LEU A 80 -0.36 -3.88 -14.14
C LEU A 80 1.16 -3.77 -13.97
N ASN A 81 1.86 -4.90 -13.78
CA ASN A 81 3.30 -4.96 -13.50
C ASN A 81 3.70 -4.14 -12.26
N PHE A 82 2.83 -4.11 -11.25
CA PHE A 82 3.03 -3.48 -9.96
C PHE A 82 3.35 -4.52 -8.89
N GLU A 83 4.34 -4.23 -8.05
CA GLU A 83 4.75 -5.09 -6.93
C GLU A 83 3.86 -4.86 -5.71
N ASN A 84 3.40 -5.93 -5.05
CA ASN A 84 2.75 -5.85 -3.74
C ASN A 84 3.82 -5.72 -2.64
N PRO A 85 3.92 -4.58 -1.93
CA PRO A 85 4.98 -4.32 -0.95
C PRO A 85 4.90 -5.21 0.30
N PHE A 86 3.82 -5.99 0.48
CA PHE A 86 3.66 -6.95 1.57
C PHE A 86 4.08 -8.39 1.18
N GLU A 87 4.39 -8.66 -0.09
CA GLU A 87 4.83 -10.01 -0.50
C GLU A 87 6.23 -10.34 0.03
N ASP A 88 7.11 -9.35 0.15
CA ASP A 88 8.48 -9.54 0.67
C ASP A 88 8.51 -9.95 2.16
N GLU A 89 7.54 -9.50 2.97
CA GLU A 89 7.48 -9.82 4.40
C GLU A 89 7.06 -11.28 4.68
N LYS A 90 6.48 -11.97 3.69
CA LYS A 90 6.07 -13.39 3.81
C LYS A 90 7.22 -14.37 3.58
N THR A 91 8.43 -13.90 3.23
CA THR A 91 9.59 -14.76 2.92
C THR A 91 10.71 -14.74 3.96
N LYS A 92 10.53 -14.07 5.10
CA LYS A 92 11.51 -14.15 6.20
C LYS A 92 11.18 -15.37 7.10
N PRO A 93 12.06 -16.37 7.19
CA PRO A 93 11.87 -17.54 8.06
C PRO A 93 11.84 -17.18 9.55
#